data_AF-U5E5S6-F1
#
_entry.id   AF-U5E5S6-F1
#
_cell.length_a   1.000
_cell.length_b   1.000
_cell.length_c   1.000
_cell.angle_alpha   90.00
_cell.angle_beta   90.00
_cell.angle_gamma   90.00
#
_symmetry.space_group_name_H-M   'P 1'
#
loop_
_entity.id
_entity.type
_entity.pdbx_description
1 polymer ?
#
loop_
_entity_poly.entity_id
_entity_poly.type
_entity_poly.pdbx_seq_one_letter_code
_entity_poly.pdbx_strand_id
1 'polypeptide(L)'
;MNTPGDDHLETTAQGCAPRVARRDIDLYVWSEVSRIHENWLGREVSASTPARRHARVDAEAADLTARIRAAEATLLAELRATWRDLHGTQLPTPETVARLRRTAREDARHAVLCAHLYSRVPAELIAERRGAEYTAAEQRLFAAVFTDLQRWRRRAVRPTALTRSIVVRTWGTVRSTEFLVLAHALIQARIEDGLPLPVTPLDPLAAALAETIRDQLVADGLLPV
;
A
#
# COMPACT_ATOMS: atom_id res chain seq x y z
N MET A 1 -54.56 7.90 -48.70
CA MET A 1 -53.75 9.13 -48.59
C MET A 1 -53.37 9.31 -47.12
N ASN A 2 -52.07 9.16 -46.86
CA ASN A 2 -51.23 9.72 -45.79
C ASN A 2 -51.61 9.59 -44.30
N THR A 3 -50.86 8.73 -43.59
CA THR A 3 -50.15 9.03 -42.30
C THR A 3 -49.00 10.05 -42.55
N PRO A 4 -48.27 10.62 -41.56
CA PRO A 4 -48.18 10.32 -40.11
C PRO A 4 -48.13 11.57 -39.18
N GLY A 5 -48.04 11.34 -37.86
CA GLY A 5 -47.73 12.36 -36.85
C GLY A 5 -47.25 11.72 -35.55
N ASP A 6 -46.21 10.90 -35.65
CA ASP A 6 -45.40 10.45 -34.51
C ASP A 6 -44.32 11.50 -34.26
N ASP A 7 -44.45 12.25 -33.15
CA ASP A 7 -43.39 13.15 -32.68
C ASP A 7 -42.74 12.55 -31.42
N HIS A 8 -41.61 11.90 -31.68
CA HIS A 8 -40.39 11.80 -30.90
C HIS A 8 -40.47 11.97 -29.37
N LEU A 9 -40.41 10.81 -28.70
CA LEU A 9 -39.75 10.67 -27.41
C LEU A 9 -38.26 10.99 -27.56
N GLU A 10 -37.82 12.13 -27.01
CA GLU A 10 -36.41 12.41 -26.77
C GLU A 10 -35.83 11.35 -25.82
N THR A 11 -35.19 10.35 -26.43
CA THR A 11 -34.31 9.40 -25.78
C THR A 11 -33.07 10.15 -25.33
N THR A 12 -33.02 10.55 -24.06
CA THR A 12 -31.76 10.90 -23.42
C THR A 12 -30.97 9.62 -23.20
N ALA A 13 -30.10 9.33 -24.16
CA ALA A 13 -29.01 8.36 -24.03
C ALA A 13 -28.02 8.86 -22.97
N GLN A 14 -28.37 8.69 -21.69
CA GLN A 14 -27.44 8.90 -20.59
C GLN A 14 -26.47 7.72 -20.57
N GLY A 15 -25.22 8.01 -20.97
CA GLY A 15 -24.19 7.03 -21.26
C GLY A 15 -24.03 5.93 -20.22
N CYS A 16 -24.14 4.70 -20.70
CA CYS A 16 -23.61 3.50 -20.04
C CYS A 16 -22.09 3.64 -19.90
N ALA A 17 -21.62 4.26 -18.82
CA ALA A 17 -20.29 3.95 -18.33
C ALA A 17 -20.32 2.48 -17.85
N PRO A 18 -19.37 1.62 -18.25
CA PRO A 18 -19.33 0.26 -17.75
C PRO A 18 -19.12 0.30 -16.24
N ARG A 19 -20.15 -0.06 -15.47
CA ARG A 19 -19.99 -0.35 -14.04
C ARG A 19 -19.18 -1.62 -13.95
N VAL A 20 -17.87 -1.50 -13.74
CA VAL A 20 -17.07 -2.61 -13.23
C VAL A 20 -17.73 -3.04 -11.92
N ALA A 21 -18.17 -4.29 -11.82
CA ALA A 21 -18.77 -4.78 -10.60
C ALA A 21 -17.72 -4.67 -9.49
N ARG A 22 -18.05 -4.00 -8.37
CA ARG A 22 -17.14 -3.86 -7.21
C ARG A 22 -16.52 -5.17 -6.72
N ARG A 23 -17.10 -6.32 -7.09
CA ARG A 23 -16.57 -7.67 -6.81
C ARG A 23 -15.23 -7.97 -7.48
N ASP A 24 -14.86 -7.26 -8.54
CA ASP A 24 -13.61 -7.48 -9.26
C ASP A 24 -12.46 -6.56 -8.82
N ILE A 25 -12.74 -5.61 -7.93
CA ILE A 25 -11.76 -4.65 -7.41
C ILE A 25 -11.05 -5.26 -6.20
N ASP A 26 -9.73 -5.17 -6.16
CA ASP A 26 -8.97 -5.53 -4.96
C ASP A 26 -9.29 -4.50 -3.86
N LEU A 27 -9.91 -4.95 -2.76
CA LEU A 27 -10.35 -4.07 -1.68
C LEU A 27 -9.21 -3.28 -1.04
N TYR A 28 -7.99 -3.84 -1.02
CA TYR A 28 -6.81 -3.11 -0.56
C TYR A 28 -6.50 -1.95 -1.50
N VAL A 29 -6.50 -2.19 -2.81
CA VAL A 29 -6.27 -1.16 -3.84
C VAL A 29 -7.32 -0.07 -3.73
N TRP A 30 -8.59 -0.43 -3.56
CA TRP A 30 -9.66 0.54 -3.34
C TRP A 30 -9.40 1.40 -2.10
N SER A 31 -9.01 0.78 -0.98
CA SER A 31 -8.73 1.51 0.26
C SER A 31 -7.57 2.49 0.11
N GLU A 32 -6.52 2.12 -0.62
CA GLU A 32 -5.38 2.99 -0.87
C GLU A 32 -5.72 4.14 -1.81
N VAL A 33 -6.49 3.89 -2.88
CA VAL A 33 -6.99 4.95 -3.77
C VAL A 33 -7.85 5.94 -2.99
N SER A 34 -8.84 5.46 -2.22
CA SER A 34 -9.67 6.30 -1.35
C SER A 34 -8.81 7.16 -0.43
N ARG A 35 -7.85 6.53 0.26
CA ARG A 35 -6.96 7.20 1.22
C ARG A 35 -6.14 8.30 0.55
N ILE A 36 -5.58 8.05 -0.64
CA ILE A 36 -4.75 9.03 -1.36
C ILE A 36 -5.61 10.20 -1.87
N HIS A 37 -6.78 9.91 -2.43
CA HIS A 37 -7.71 10.95 -2.89
C HIS A 37 -8.18 11.85 -1.74
N GLU A 38 -8.54 11.27 -0.60
CA GLU A 38 -9.05 12.02 0.55
C GLU A 38 -7.96 12.82 1.26
N ASN A 39 -6.78 12.20 1.49
CA ASN A 39 -5.77 12.76 2.39
C ASN A 39 -4.67 13.55 1.69
N TRP A 40 -4.52 13.41 0.36
CA TRP A 40 -3.37 13.96 -0.37
C TRP A 40 -3.78 14.75 -1.61
N LEU A 41 -4.79 14.30 -2.34
CA LEU A 41 -5.23 14.93 -3.58
C LEU A 41 -6.50 15.81 -3.38
N GLY A 42 -6.90 16.04 -2.13
CA GLY A 42 -8.19 16.62 -1.75
C GLY A 42 -8.50 18.03 -2.25
N ARG A 43 -7.54 18.77 -2.82
CA ARG A 43 -7.74 20.16 -3.26
C ARG A 43 -8.62 20.29 -4.53
N GLU A 44 -8.61 19.32 -5.44
CA GLU A 44 -9.52 19.32 -6.61
C GLU A 44 -10.90 18.71 -6.29
N VAL A 45 -11.01 18.04 -5.15
CA VAL A 45 -12.13 17.17 -4.78
C VAL A 45 -13.19 17.90 -3.94
N SER A 46 -12.85 19.03 -3.32
CA SER A 46 -13.75 19.83 -2.49
C SER A 46 -14.98 20.38 -3.23
N ALA A 47 -14.91 20.51 -4.56
CA ALA A 47 -16.04 20.94 -5.41
C ALA A 47 -16.92 19.77 -5.92
N SER A 48 -16.58 18.52 -5.58
CA SER A 48 -17.24 17.32 -6.11
C SER A 48 -18.24 16.71 -5.13
N THR A 49 -19.39 16.24 -5.63
CA THR A 49 -20.37 15.51 -4.81
C THR A 49 -19.80 14.16 -4.33
N PRO A 50 -20.21 13.64 -3.14
CA PRO A 50 -19.74 12.35 -2.63
C PRO A 50 -19.88 11.19 -3.63
N ALA A 51 -20.96 11.15 -4.39
CA ALA A 51 -21.20 10.14 -5.41
C ALA A 51 -20.16 10.18 -6.55
N ARG A 52 -19.77 11.38 -7.02
CA ARG A 52 -18.72 11.52 -8.04
C ARG A 52 -17.35 11.11 -7.50
N ARG A 53 -17.07 11.40 -6.23
CA ARG A 53 -15.82 10.97 -5.57
C ARG A 53 -15.72 9.45 -5.52
N HIS A 54 -16.76 8.78 -5.04
CA HIS A 54 -16.79 7.32 -4.99
C HIS A 54 -16.69 6.69 -6.38
N ALA A 55 -17.37 7.25 -7.39
CA ALA A 55 -17.26 6.76 -8.76
C ALA A 55 -15.83 6.90 -9.33
N ARG A 56 -15.14 7.99 -9.02
CA ARG A 56 -13.74 8.20 -9.41
C ARG A 56 -12.81 7.18 -8.74
N VAL A 57 -12.98 6.98 -7.43
CA VAL A 57 -12.23 5.96 -6.67
C VAL A 57 -12.49 4.57 -7.22
N ASP A 58 -13.75 4.20 -7.46
CA ASP A 58 -14.14 2.89 -8.00
C ASP A 58 -13.48 2.65 -9.38
N ALA A 59 -13.50 3.66 -10.25
CA ALA A 59 -12.89 3.57 -11.58
C ALA A 59 -11.36 3.43 -11.53
N GLU A 60 -10.68 4.25 -10.72
CA GLU A 60 -9.23 4.19 -10.58
C GLU A 60 -8.78 2.89 -9.89
N ALA A 61 -9.50 2.44 -8.86
CA ALA A 61 -9.21 1.17 -8.21
C ALA A 61 -9.41 -0.03 -9.15
N ALA A 62 -10.41 0.02 -10.04
CA ALA A 62 -10.60 -0.99 -11.07
C ALA A 62 -9.45 -1.01 -12.09
N ASP A 63 -9.01 0.16 -12.58
CA ASP A 63 -7.86 0.26 -13.51
C ASP A 63 -6.58 -0.30 -12.87
N LEU A 64 -6.27 0.14 -11.65
CA LEU A 64 -5.09 -0.36 -10.91
C LEU A 64 -5.19 -1.86 -10.62
N THR A 65 -6.38 -2.37 -10.29
CA THR A 65 -6.58 -3.82 -10.10
C THR A 65 -6.31 -4.60 -11.39
N ALA A 66 -6.76 -4.10 -12.55
CA ALA A 66 -6.48 -4.73 -13.83
C ALA A 66 -4.97 -4.74 -14.15
N ARG A 67 -4.26 -3.63 -13.90
CA ARG A 67 -2.80 -3.54 -14.05
C ARG A 67 -2.06 -4.50 -13.13
N ILE A 68 -2.51 -4.64 -11.88
CA ILE A 68 -1.92 -5.57 -10.91
C ILE A 68 -2.06 -7.01 -11.39
N ARG A 69 -3.23 -7.41 -11.90
CA ARG A 69 -3.43 -8.76 -12.44
C ARG A 69 -2.50 -9.05 -13.63
N ALA A 70 -2.28 -8.06 -14.50
CA ALA A 70 -1.35 -8.20 -15.62
C ALA A 70 0.12 -8.32 -15.15
N ALA A 71 0.53 -7.49 -14.19
CA ALA A 71 1.87 -7.54 -13.61
C ALA A 71 2.10 -8.84 -12.83
N GLU A 72 1.11 -9.32 -12.07
CA GLU A 72 1.16 -10.58 -11.32
C GLU A 72 1.42 -11.77 -12.26
N ALA A 73 0.74 -11.83 -13.41
CA ALA A 73 0.95 -12.90 -14.38
C ALA A 73 2.40 -12.94 -14.90
N THR A 74 2.99 -11.77 -15.13
CA THR A 74 4.37 -11.62 -15.59
C THR A 74 5.36 -12.06 -14.51
N LEU A 75 5.23 -11.50 -13.30
CA LEU A 75 6.11 -11.83 -12.17
C LEU A 75 6.00 -13.30 -11.74
N LEU A 76 4.80 -13.89 -11.82
CA LEU A 76 4.63 -15.32 -11.53
C LEU A 76 5.36 -16.19 -12.55
N ALA A 77 5.37 -15.80 -13.83
CA ALA A 77 6.09 -16.54 -14.86
C ALA A 77 7.61 -16.47 -14.60
N GLU A 78 8.13 -15.31 -14.25
CA GLU A 78 9.53 -15.08 -13.88
C GLU A 78 9.92 -15.89 -12.64
N LEU A 79 9.17 -15.78 -11.56
CA LEU A 79 9.41 -16.53 -10.31
C LEU A 79 9.41 -18.05 -10.54
N ARG A 80 8.52 -18.55 -11.42
CA ARG A 80 8.50 -19.97 -11.80
C ARG A 80 9.69 -20.37 -12.66
N ALA A 81 10.21 -19.48 -13.50
CA ALA A 81 11.43 -19.72 -14.27
C ALA A 81 12.63 -19.80 -13.33
N THR A 82 12.82 -18.80 -12.47
CA THR A 82 13.89 -18.77 -11.46
C THR A 82 13.85 -20.00 -10.56
N TRP A 83 12.67 -20.41 -10.10
CA TRP A 83 12.55 -21.62 -9.27
C TRP A 83 12.96 -22.90 -10.03
N ARG A 84 12.59 -23.02 -11.31
CA ARG A 84 13.01 -24.14 -12.17
C ARG A 84 14.51 -24.15 -12.39
N ASP A 85 15.13 -22.99 -12.62
CA ASP A 85 16.57 -22.89 -12.81
C ASP A 85 17.34 -23.34 -11.55
N LEU A 86 16.80 -23.04 -10.36
CA LEU A 86 17.38 -23.43 -9.09
C LEU A 86 17.17 -24.91 -8.72
N HIS A 87 16.09 -25.55 -9.20
CA HIS A 87 15.67 -26.88 -8.72
C HIS A 87 15.56 -27.93 -9.85
N GLY A 88 15.99 -27.56 -11.06
CA GLY A 88 16.08 -28.45 -12.22
C GLY A 88 14.74 -29.05 -12.62
N THR A 89 14.69 -30.39 -12.72
CA THR A 89 13.50 -31.14 -13.15
C THR A 89 12.49 -31.40 -12.02
N GLN A 90 12.77 -30.95 -10.79
CA GLN A 90 11.84 -31.14 -9.69
C GLN A 90 10.57 -30.34 -9.95
N LEU A 91 9.39 -30.92 -9.65
CA LEU A 91 8.13 -30.18 -9.74
C LEU A 91 7.88 -29.44 -8.43
N PRO A 92 7.41 -28.16 -8.47
CA PRO A 92 7.12 -27.42 -7.26
C PRO A 92 5.93 -28.04 -6.55
N THR A 93 6.03 -28.18 -5.22
CA THR A 93 4.91 -28.63 -4.40
C THR A 93 3.73 -27.65 -4.50
N PRO A 94 2.49 -28.07 -4.23
CA PRO A 94 1.34 -27.17 -4.22
C PRO A 94 1.53 -25.94 -3.31
N GLU A 95 2.17 -26.14 -2.15
CA GLU A 95 2.52 -25.07 -1.21
C GLU A 95 3.52 -24.08 -1.81
N THR A 96 4.52 -24.58 -2.54
CA THR A 96 5.49 -23.75 -3.25
C THR A 96 4.80 -22.92 -4.32
N VAL A 97 3.93 -23.53 -5.12
CA VAL A 97 3.15 -22.80 -6.14
C VAL A 97 2.28 -21.72 -5.52
N ALA A 98 1.63 -22.02 -4.39
CA ALA A 98 0.83 -21.04 -3.64
C ALA A 98 1.69 -19.88 -3.10
N ARG A 99 2.90 -20.17 -2.61
CA ARG A 99 3.87 -19.15 -2.16
C ARG A 99 4.29 -18.25 -3.32
N LEU A 100 4.70 -18.81 -4.46
CA LEU A 100 5.11 -18.02 -5.63
C LEU A 100 3.97 -17.12 -6.14
N ARG A 101 2.73 -17.62 -6.16
CA ARG A 101 1.55 -16.81 -6.53
C ARG A 101 1.31 -15.65 -5.58
N ARG A 102 1.40 -15.89 -4.27
CA ARG A 102 1.24 -14.84 -3.25
C ARG A 102 2.30 -13.76 -3.42
N THR A 103 3.57 -14.16 -3.55
CA THR A 103 4.69 -13.24 -3.79
C THR A 103 4.48 -12.42 -5.07
N ALA A 104 4.15 -13.06 -6.20
CA ALA A 104 3.89 -12.37 -7.46
C ALA A 104 2.77 -11.32 -7.34
N ARG A 105 1.66 -11.67 -6.66
CA ARG A 105 0.53 -10.77 -6.45
C ARG A 105 0.92 -9.56 -5.60
N GLU A 106 1.68 -9.82 -4.54
CA GLU A 106 2.13 -8.82 -3.60
C GLU A 106 3.12 -7.83 -4.23
N ASP A 107 4.10 -8.35 -4.98
CA ASP A 107 5.08 -7.54 -5.71
C ASP A 107 4.42 -6.75 -6.84
N ALA A 108 3.50 -7.36 -7.59
CA ALA A 108 2.71 -6.67 -8.62
C ALA A 108 1.91 -5.51 -8.03
N ARG A 109 1.25 -5.74 -6.90
CA ARG A 109 0.51 -4.71 -6.18
C ARG A 109 1.42 -3.56 -5.76
N HIS A 110 2.55 -3.88 -5.13
CA HIS A 110 3.50 -2.86 -4.70
C HIS A 110 4.01 -2.04 -5.89
N ALA A 111 4.48 -2.71 -6.94
CA ALA A 111 5.02 -2.06 -8.13
C ALA A 111 4.01 -1.13 -8.80
N VAL A 112 2.77 -1.60 -9.02
CA VAL A 112 1.72 -0.80 -9.67
C VAL A 112 1.29 0.39 -8.81
N LEU A 113 1.10 0.21 -7.50
CA LEU A 113 0.71 1.31 -6.61
C LEU A 113 1.83 2.36 -6.50
N CYS A 114 3.09 1.96 -6.42
CA CYS A 114 4.23 2.88 -6.44
C CYS A 114 4.30 3.67 -7.75
N ALA A 115 4.18 2.99 -8.89
CA ALA A 115 4.30 3.61 -10.20
C ALA A 115 3.13 4.55 -10.53
N HIS A 116 1.90 4.19 -10.15
CA HIS A 116 0.69 4.86 -10.65
C HIS A 116 -0.10 5.64 -9.61
N LEU A 117 0.00 5.29 -8.33
CA LEU A 117 -0.78 5.96 -7.27
C LEU A 117 0.11 6.86 -6.41
N TYR A 118 1.16 6.30 -5.81
CA TYR A 118 1.99 7.04 -4.85
C TYR A 118 2.91 8.06 -5.53
N SER A 119 3.34 7.80 -6.77
CA SER A 119 4.11 8.77 -7.59
C SER A 119 3.37 10.08 -7.85
N ARG A 120 2.04 10.09 -7.71
CA ARG A 120 1.18 11.27 -7.92
C ARG A 120 1.07 12.16 -6.68
N VAL A 121 1.59 11.73 -5.53
CA VAL A 121 1.60 12.53 -4.31
C VAL A 121 2.79 13.50 -4.39
N PRO A 122 2.55 14.84 -4.40
CA PRO A 122 3.62 15.82 -4.44
C PRO A 122 4.60 15.65 -3.26
N ALA A 123 5.90 15.66 -3.53
CA ALA A 123 6.94 15.50 -2.52
C ALA A 123 6.90 16.60 -1.47
N GLU A 124 6.46 17.80 -1.85
CA GLU A 124 6.28 18.96 -0.97
C GLU A 124 5.19 18.71 0.07
N LEU A 125 4.08 18.07 -0.32
CA LEU A 125 3.02 17.71 0.63
C LEU A 125 3.49 16.63 1.60
N ILE A 126 4.31 15.69 1.13
CA ILE A 126 4.94 14.67 1.99
C ILE A 126 5.87 15.36 3.00
N ALA A 127 6.68 16.31 2.55
CA ALA A 127 7.59 17.09 3.41
C ALA A 127 6.84 17.98 4.41
N GLU A 128 5.79 18.68 3.99
CA GLU A 128 4.95 19.53 4.85
C GLU A 128 4.29 18.72 5.96
N ARG A 129 3.67 17.58 5.61
CA ARG A 129 3.05 16.69 6.60
C ARG A 129 4.08 16.08 7.54
N ARG A 130 5.26 15.71 7.03
CA ARG A 130 6.38 15.24 7.86
C ARG A 130 6.87 16.34 8.81
N GLY A 131 6.95 17.59 8.34
CA GLY A 131 7.28 18.75 9.17
C GLY A 131 6.30 18.90 10.33
N ALA A 132 4.99 18.87 10.04
CA ALA A 132 3.95 18.94 11.07
C ALA A 132 4.01 17.77 12.07
N GLU A 133 4.24 16.54 11.59
CA GLU A 133 4.43 15.37 12.45
C GLU A 133 5.72 15.48 13.28
N TYR A 134 6.80 16.02 12.72
CA TYR A 134 8.06 16.28 13.41
C TYR A 134 7.90 17.33 14.51
N THR A 135 7.17 18.42 14.27
CA THR A 135 6.89 19.43 15.30
C THR A 135 6.02 18.86 16.42
N ALA A 136 5.00 18.05 16.07
CA ALA A 136 4.18 17.37 17.07
C ALA A 136 4.96 16.28 17.84
N ALA A 137 5.92 15.63 17.18
CA ALA A 137 6.86 14.69 17.76
C ALA A 137 7.81 15.37 18.75
N GLU A 138 8.45 16.46 18.35
CA GLU A 138 9.35 17.27 19.15
C GLU A 138 8.66 17.82 20.41
N GLN A 139 7.42 18.30 20.30
CA GLN A 139 6.61 18.73 21.44
C GLN A 139 6.32 17.60 22.44
N ARG A 140 6.14 16.36 21.98
CA ARG A 140 5.96 15.19 22.85
C ARG A 140 7.28 14.71 23.44
N LEU A 141 8.36 14.76 22.67
CA LEU A 141 9.72 14.40 23.10
C LEU A 141 10.20 15.32 24.23
N PHE A 142 9.88 16.61 24.16
CA PHE A 142 10.17 17.58 25.22
C PHE A 142 9.40 17.29 26.52
N ALA A 143 8.31 16.52 26.44
CA ALA A 143 7.49 16.11 27.58
C ALA A 143 7.79 14.69 28.10
N ALA A 144 8.60 13.88 27.39
CA ALA A 144 8.84 12.48 27.71
C ALA A 144 10.27 12.23 28.22
N VAL A 145 10.40 11.45 29.30
CA VAL A 145 11.69 10.88 29.74
C VAL A 145 12.09 9.82 28.73
N PHE A 146 13.24 10.01 28.05
CA PHE A 146 13.75 9.06 27.05
C PHE A 146 13.84 7.64 27.63
N THR A 147 13.02 6.75 27.09
CA THR A 147 13.18 5.31 27.28
C THR A 147 14.17 4.80 26.22
N ASP A 148 14.93 3.74 26.54
CA ASP A 148 15.92 3.13 25.64
C ASP A 148 15.39 3.01 24.19
N LEU A 149 15.99 3.81 23.29
CA LEU A 149 15.62 3.91 21.87
C LEU A 149 15.88 2.63 21.08
N GLN A 150 16.66 1.69 21.63
CA GLN A 150 16.99 0.42 20.98
C GLN A 150 16.18 -0.77 21.53
N ARG A 151 15.22 -0.54 22.44
CA ARG A 151 14.38 -1.60 23.04
C ARG A 151 13.62 -2.44 22.02
N TRP A 152 13.32 -1.88 20.85
CA TRP A 152 12.64 -2.58 19.75
C TRP A 152 13.45 -3.79 19.24
N ARG A 153 14.79 -3.76 19.33
CA ARG A 153 15.67 -4.87 18.93
C ARG A 153 15.43 -6.12 19.77
N ARG A 154 15.06 -5.94 21.05
CA ARG A 154 14.72 -7.02 21.98
C ARG A 154 13.29 -7.52 21.84
N ARG A 155 12.50 -6.96 20.90
CA ARG A 155 11.09 -7.30 20.66
C ARG A 155 10.22 -7.14 21.93
N ALA A 156 10.68 -6.36 22.90
CA ALA A 156 10.07 -6.17 24.21
C ALA A 156 8.91 -5.16 24.20
N VAL A 157 8.37 -4.85 23.02
CA VAL A 157 7.37 -3.80 22.82
C VAL A 157 6.12 -4.43 22.20
N ARG A 158 4.95 -4.22 22.83
CA ARG A 158 3.70 -4.88 22.42
C ARG A 158 3.00 -4.08 21.31
N PRO A 159 2.88 -4.61 20.08
CA PRO A 159 2.29 -3.86 18.97
C PRO A 159 0.80 -3.61 19.16
N THR A 160 0.38 -2.35 19.09
CA THR A 160 -1.03 -1.95 19.05
C THR A 160 -1.67 -2.19 17.67
N ALA A 161 -2.99 -2.06 17.58
CA ALA A 161 -3.70 -2.11 16.29
C ALA A 161 -3.23 -1.00 15.32
N LEU A 162 -2.91 0.19 15.84
CA LEU A 162 -2.36 1.29 15.07
C LEU A 162 -0.99 0.94 14.47
N THR A 163 -0.10 0.36 15.27
CA THR A 163 1.21 -0.12 14.82
C THR A 163 1.09 -1.12 13.68
N ARG A 164 0.19 -2.10 13.81
CA ARG A 164 -0.06 -3.10 12.76
C ARG A 164 -0.54 -2.46 11.47
N SER A 165 -1.46 -1.50 11.57
CA SER A 165 -1.97 -0.74 10.41
C SER A 165 -0.84 0.03 9.71
N ILE A 166 0.03 0.70 10.47
CA ILE A 166 1.16 1.46 9.92
C ILE A 166 2.16 0.53 9.21
N VAL A 167 2.51 -0.61 9.81
CA VAL A 167 3.44 -1.57 9.20
C VAL A 167 2.87 -2.15 7.91
N VAL A 168 1.62 -2.60 7.92
CA VAL A 168 0.93 -3.12 6.72
C VAL A 168 0.83 -2.05 5.64
N ARG A 169 0.52 -0.80 6.01
CA ARG A 169 0.47 0.32 5.06
C ARG A 169 1.84 0.60 4.45
N THR A 170 2.91 0.55 5.25
CA THR A 170 4.24 1.01 4.84
C THR A 170 5.00 -0.03 4.05
N TRP A 171 4.99 -1.29 4.49
CA TRP A 171 5.80 -2.37 3.91
C TRP A 171 4.99 -3.57 3.40
N GLY A 172 3.66 -3.55 3.56
CA GLY A 172 2.80 -4.68 3.21
C GLY A 172 2.99 -5.88 4.15
N THR A 173 2.35 -7.00 3.81
CA THR A 173 2.47 -8.30 4.51
C THR A 173 3.52 -9.23 3.89
N VAL A 174 4.27 -8.72 2.91
CA VAL A 174 5.10 -9.48 1.94
C VAL A 174 6.47 -9.84 2.49
N ARG A 175 6.86 -9.22 3.61
CA ARG A 175 8.18 -9.40 4.23
C ARG A 175 8.23 -10.66 5.08
N SER A 176 9.44 -11.12 5.38
CA SER A 176 9.65 -12.22 6.31
C SER A 176 8.93 -11.95 7.64
N THR A 177 8.45 -13.01 8.31
CA THR A 177 7.77 -12.89 9.60
C THR A 177 8.66 -12.14 10.60
N GLU A 178 9.96 -12.40 10.55
CA GLU A 178 11.01 -11.78 11.35
C GLU A 178 11.12 -10.29 11.07
N PHE A 179 11.12 -9.87 9.80
CA PHE A 179 11.07 -8.46 9.42
C PHE A 179 9.81 -7.79 9.97
N LEU A 180 8.63 -8.41 9.80
CA LEU A 180 7.37 -7.83 10.28
C LEU A 180 7.33 -7.71 11.80
N VAL A 181 7.88 -8.67 12.54
CA VAL A 181 8.00 -8.61 14.01
C VAL A 181 8.86 -7.41 14.44
N LEU A 182 10.03 -7.24 13.81
CA LEU A 182 10.91 -6.10 14.10
C LEU A 182 10.30 -4.76 13.64
N ALA A 183 9.63 -4.73 12.49
CA ALA A 183 8.92 -3.56 12.00
C ALA A 183 7.82 -3.11 12.97
N HIS A 184 7.03 -4.06 13.49
CA HIS A 184 6.02 -3.76 14.50
C HIS A 184 6.65 -3.23 15.80
N ALA A 185 7.73 -3.86 16.28
CA ALA A 185 8.42 -3.40 17.49
C ALA A 185 9.03 -2.00 17.32
N LEU A 186 9.65 -1.72 16.16
CA LEU A 186 10.26 -0.44 15.84
C LEU A 186 9.22 0.67 15.73
N ILE A 187 8.12 0.44 15.01
CA ILE A 187 7.04 1.42 14.88
C ILE A 187 6.37 1.68 16.24
N GLN A 188 6.15 0.65 17.06
CA GLN A 188 5.58 0.83 18.39
C GLN A 188 6.50 1.66 19.30
N ALA A 189 7.81 1.38 19.31
CA ALA A 189 8.77 2.17 20.08
C ALA A 189 8.78 3.64 19.62
N ARG A 190 8.75 3.88 18.31
CA ARG A 190 8.68 5.23 17.76
C ARG A 190 7.39 5.96 18.15
N ILE A 191 6.24 5.29 18.21
CA ILE A 191 4.99 5.90 18.68
C ILE A 191 5.12 6.32 20.15
N GLU A 192 5.61 5.43 21.01
CA GLU A 192 5.80 5.69 22.44
C GLU A 192 6.79 6.83 22.69
N ASP A 193 7.86 6.87 21.91
CA ASP A 193 8.90 7.89 21.99
C ASP A 193 8.52 9.16 21.20
N GLY A 194 7.31 9.21 20.64
CA GLY A 194 6.83 10.34 19.85
C GLY A 194 7.70 10.65 18.62
N LEU A 195 8.43 9.69 18.06
CA LEU A 195 9.29 9.89 16.89
C LEU A 195 8.48 9.88 15.56
N PRO A 196 9.00 10.50 14.48
CA PRO A 196 8.33 10.51 13.17
C PRO A 196 8.01 9.11 12.65
N LEU A 197 6.86 8.94 12.00
CA LEU A 197 6.41 7.65 11.46
C LEU A 197 6.38 7.70 9.93
N PRO A 198 6.64 6.57 9.25
CA PRO A 198 6.52 6.52 7.79
C PRO A 198 5.06 6.73 7.39
N VAL A 199 4.85 7.69 6.48
CA VAL A 199 3.51 8.12 6.11
C VAL A 199 2.98 7.35 4.89
N THR A 200 3.86 7.01 3.96
CA THR A 200 3.56 6.22 2.75
C THR A 200 4.67 5.21 2.45
N PRO A 201 4.44 4.19 1.60
CA PRO A 201 5.50 3.28 1.16
C PRO A 201 6.68 3.95 0.45
N LEU A 202 6.46 5.08 -0.24
CA LEU A 202 7.52 5.84 -0.91
C LEU A 202 8.22 6.85 0.01
N ASP A 203 7.85 6.90 1.28
CA ASP A 203 8.50 7.78 2.25
C ASP A 203 9.97 7.39 2.42
N PRO A 204 10.95 8.30 2.22
CA PRO A 204 12.35 8.04 2.52
C PRO A 204 12.60 7.44 3.91
N LEU A 205 11.78 7.79 4.90
CA LEU A 205 11.85 7.21 6.24
C LEU A 205 11.45 5.73 6.24
N ALA A 206 10.50 5.31 5.40
CA ALA A 206 10.14 3.91 5.23
C ALA A 206 11.32 3.09 4.70
N ALA A 207 12.07 3.63 3.73
CA ALA A 207 13.28 2.99 3.22
C ALA A 207 14.38 2.93 4.28
N ALA A 208 14.67 4.04 4.98
CA ALA A 208 15.69 4.10 6.01
C ALA A 208 15.42 3.15 7.20
N LEU A 209 14.16 3.08 7.66
CA LEU A 209 13.77 2.15 8.72
C LEU A 209 13.83 0.69 8.24
N ALA A 210 13.52 0.42 6.97
CA ALA A 210 13.66 -0.92 6.39
C ALA A 210 15.12 -1.38 6.27
N GLU A 211 16.07 -0.47 6.00
CA GLU A 211 17.51 -0.76 6.10
C GLU A 211 17.88 -1.08 7.55
N THR A 212 17.44 -0.25 8.52
CA THR A 212 17.73 -0.48 9.95
C THR A 212 17.22 -1.84 10.45
N ILE A 213 16.04 -2.27 9.99
CA ILE A 213 15.50 -3.59 10.32
C ILE A 213 16.33 -4.70 9.67
N ARG A 214 16.75 -4.54 8.41
CA ARG A 214 17.60 -5.52 7.72
C ARG A 214 18.96 -5.66 8.39
N ASP A 215 19.59 -4.56 8.78
CA ASP A 215 20.85 -4.57 9.53
C ASP A 215 20.70 -5.37 10.83
N GLN A 216 19.57 -5.19 11.53
CA GLN A 216 19.29 -5.95 12.74
C GLN A 216 19.04 -7.44 12.47
N LEU A 217 18.34 -7.79 11.38
CA LEU A 217 18.17 -9.19 10.98
C LEU A 217 19.51 -9.87 10.70
N VAL A 218 20.42 -9.18 10.00
CA VAL A 218 21.78 -9.67 9.75
C VAL A 218 22.55 -9.84 11.06
N ALA A 219 22.45 -8.88 11.98
CA ALA A 219 23.05 -8.97 13.31
C ALA A 219 22.49 -10.15 14.14
N ASP A 220 21.22 -10.49 13.96
CA ASP A 220 20.56 -11.65 14.57
C ASP A 220 20.90 -12.98 13.84
N GLY A 221 21.70 -12.96 12.77
CA GLY A 221 22.07 -14.13 11.97
C GLY A 221 20.97 -14.61 11.01
N LEU A 222 19.98 -13.76 10.69
CA LEU A 222 18.83 -14.04 9.83
C LEU A 222 19.01 -13.44 8.43
N LEU A 223 18.27 -13.96 7.45
CA LEU A 223 18.30 -13.44 6.08
C LEU A 223 17.62 -12.05 6.00
N PRO A 224 18.23 -11.06 5.32
CA PRO A 224 17.63 -9.76 5.11
C PRO A 224 16.61 -9.82 3.95
N VAL A 225 15.43 -10.40 4.21
CA VAL A 225 14.30 -10.43 3.25
C VAL A 225 13.37 -9.24 3.46
#